data_AF-A0A832AWV1-F1
#
_entry.id   AF-A0A832AWV1-F1
#
_cell.length_a   1.000
_cell.length_b   1.000
_cell.length_c   1.000
_cell.angle_alpha   90.00
_cell.angle_beta   90.00
_cell.angle_gamma   90.00
#
_symmetry.space_group_name_H-M   'P 1'
#
loop_
_entity.id
_entity.type
_entity.pdbx_description
1 polymer ?
#
loop_
_entity_poly.entity_id
_entity_poly.type
_entity_poly.pdbx_seq_one_letter_code
_entity_poly.pdbx_strand_id
1 'polypeptide(L)'
;MTDARGTRPDAALGDLVASFWDWRRVQAPRTRDDIPRLDRPVGWRPNWARSEIERNRVQLAAFESRLARLGLARRDGPDYVDARLLGSAMARVRSELDVVASWRRDPSFYLDQTLGIAFDLLLPPPPFGERRCTEIAVRLESFHATLVAARENMAGNVADELLRSALAVSGGAGGNLVEALRALGTSLDPVSARRLSELASVAARELDDYHEWLESESRRSSPLVAVGRRAFCRYLYDVALVPSTPEEILAAGRQEWDRAVAFELFELHRTPGATWPELPSSAEEQSQREEVAEREVREFYESHELLSQPASLGRYLNRPRPDYLAPLRWLG
;
A
#
# COMPACT_ATOMS: atom_id res chain seq x y z
N MET A 1 -18.38 5.58 -22.16
CA MET A 1 -18.10 7.00 -21.88
C MET A 1 -17.32 7.55 -23.06
N THR A 2 -18.00 8.28 -23.93
CA THR A 2 -17.40 9.01 -25.06
C THR A 2 -16.98 10.39 -24.54
N ASP A 3 -15.68 10.67 -24.51
CA ASP A 3 -15.16 12.01 -24.22
C ASP A 3 -15.58 12.98 -25.34
N ALA A 4 -15.73 14.26 -24.99
CA ALA A 4 -16.29 15.37 -25.77
C ALA A 4 -15.51 15.72 -27.06
N ARG A 5 -14.56 14.88 -27.49
CA ARG A 5 -13.79 15.00 -28.74
C ARG A 5 -14.00 13.85 -29.74
N GLY A 6 -14.87 12.88 -29.46
CA GLY A 6 -15.33 11.91 -30.45
C GLY A 6 -14.29 10.91 -30.99
N THR A 7 -13.04 10.97 -30.54
CA THR A 7 -12.02 9.96 -30.84
C THR A 7 -12.15 8.78 -29.87
N ARG A 8 -12.48 7.61 -30.40
CA ARG A 8 -12.40 6.34 -29.66
C ARG A 8 -10.94 6.16 -29.18
N PRO A 9 -10.71 5.71 -27.92
CA PRO A 9 -9.36 5.40 -27.46
C PRO A 9 -8.70 4.43 -28.42
N ASP A 10 -7.39 4.54 -28.62
CA ASP A 10 -6.63 3.54 -29.38
C ASP A 10 -6.88 2.16 -28.75
N ALA A 11 -7.62 1.30 -29.45
CA ALA A 11 -8.05 0.01 -28.92
C ALA A 11 -6.87 -0.86 -28.49
N ALA A 12 -5.73 -0.76 -29.19
CA ALA A 12 -4.53 -1.50 -28.85
C ALA A 12 -3.88 -1.00 -27.54
N LEU A 13 -3.97 0.30 -27.25
CA LEU A 13 -3.56 0.87 -25.97
C LEU A 13 -4.51 0.43 -24.86
N GLY A 14 -5.82 0.49 -25.08
CA GLY A 14 -6.83 0.04 -24.12
C GLY A 14 -6.63 -1.43 -23.71
N ASP A 15 -6.44 -2.31 -24.68
CA ASP A 15 -6.17 -3.74 -24.44
C ASP A 15 -4.87 -3.98 -23.68
N LEU A 16 -3.83 -3.18 -23.97
CA LEU A 16 -2.55 -3.24 -23.26
C LEU A 16 -2.69 -2.81 -21.81
N VAL A 17 -3.39 -1.69 -21.56
CA VAL A 17 -3.67 -1.18 -20.21
C VAL A 17 -4.45 -2.21 -19.40
N ALA A 18 -5.53 -2.77 -19.95
CA ALA A 18 -6.33 -3.80 -19.28
C ALA A 18 -5.47 -5.03 -18.94
N SER A 19 -4.70 -5.54 -19.91
CA SER A 19 -3.80 -6.69 -19.70
C SER A 19 -2.75 -6.43 -18.61
N PHE A 20 -2.20 -5.22 -18.56
CA PHE A 20 -1.20 -4.83 -17.57
C PHE A 20 -1.81 -4.79 -16.16
N TRP A 21 -3.01 -4.21 -16.01
CA TRP A 21 -3.67 -4.15 -14.71
C TRP A 21 -4.18 -5.51 -14.23
N ASP A 22 -4.64 -6.37 -15.13
CA ASP A 22 -4.95 -7.78 -14.81
C ASP A 22 -3.73 -8.50 -14.25
N TRP A 23 -2.57 -8.30 -14.87
CA TRP A 23 -1.31 -8.83 -14.35
C TRP A 23 -0.91 -8.18 -13.02
N ARG A 24 -1.02 -6.86 -12.87
CA ARG A 24 -0.66 -6.16 -11.62
C ARG A 24 -1.52 -6.58 -10.43
N ARG A 25 -2.80 -6.90 -10.61
CA ARG A 25 -3.64 -7.46 -9.54
C ARG A 25 -3.07 -8.75 -8.95
N VAL A 26 -2.33 -9.54 -9.74
CA VAL A 26 -1.65 -10.75 -9.27
C VAL A 26 -0.24 -10.45 -8.78
N GLN A 27 0.53 -9.67 -9.55
CA GLN A 27 1.96 -9.49 -9.33
C GLN A 27 2.32 -8.48 -8.24
N ALA A 28 1.54 -7.40 -8.09
CA ALA A 28 1.94 -6.28 -7.25
C ALA A 28 2.13 -6.71 -5.80
N PRO A 29 3.22 -6.32 -5.12
CA PRO A 29 3.35 -6.53 -3.68
C PRO A 29 2.27 -5.76 -2.93
N ARG A 30 1.85 -6.29 -1.79
CA ARG A 30 1.08 -5.51 -0.81
C ARG A 30 2.02 -4.53 -0.12
N THR A 31 1.59 -3.30 0.08
CA THR A 31 2.29 -2.28 0.88
C THR A 31 1.38 -1.74 1.97
N ARG A 32 1.93 -1.03 2.96
CA ARG A 32 1.14 -0.33 3.99
C ARG A 32 0.44 0.93 3.46
N ASP A 33 0.94 1.49 2.36
CA ASP A 33 0.26 2.53 1.60
C ASP A 33 -1.06 1.98 1.05
N ASP A 34 -2.16 2.67 1.33
CA ASP A 34 -3.52 2.27 0.95
C ASP A 34 -3.91 2.77 -0.44
N ILE A 35 -3.26 3.81 -0.95
CA ILE A 35 -3.48 4.36 -2.29
C ILE A 35 -3.30 3.29 -3.39
N PRO A 36 -2.22 2.48 -3.41
CA PRO A 36 -2.02 1.46 -4.43
C PRO A 36 -2.72 0.13 -4.12
N ARG A 37 -3.61 0.06 -3.11
CA ARG A 37 -4.28 -1.21 -2.75
C ARG A 37 -5.17 -1.67 -3.90
N LEU A 38 -5.05 -2.95 -4.26
CA LEU A 38 -5.78 -3.57 -5.37
C LEU A 38 -6.61 -4.76 -4.88
N ASP A 39 -7.81 -4.92 -5.46
CA ASP A 39 -8.58 -6.14 -5.33
C ASP A 39 -7.83 -7.31 -5.96
N ARG A 40 -7.67 -8.39 -5.17
CA ARG A 40 -7.01 -9.62 -5.59
C ARG A 40 -8.02 -10.60 -6.20
N PRO A 41 -7.62 -11.41 -7.19
CA PRO A 41 -8.49 -12.47 -7.70
C PRO A 41 -8.79 -13.52 -6.63
N VAL A 42 -9.89 -14.25 -6.83
CA VAL A 42 -10.31 -15.36 -5.95
C VAL A 42 -9.20 -16.41 -5.87
N GLY A 43 -8.90 -16.88 -4.67
CA GLY A 43 -7.86 -17.88 -4.42
C GLY A 43 -6.42 -17.36 -4.56
N TRP A 44 -6.21 -16.05 -4.72
CA TRP A 44 -4.88 -15.49 -4.89
C TRP A 44 -3.95 -15.79 -3.69
N ARG A 45 -2.69 -16.09 -3.98
CA ARG A 45 -1.65 -16.25 -2.97
C ARG A 45 -0.44 -15.41 -3.40
N PRO A 46 0.24 -14.73 -2.47
CA PRO A 46 1.52 -14.11 -2.78
C PRO A 46 2.49 -15.21 -3.26
N ASN A 47 3.25 -14.91 -4.30
CA ASN A 47 4.28 -15.82 -4.79
C ASN A 47 5.56 -15.05 -5.07
N TRP A 48 6.51 -15.19 -4.16
CA TRP A 48 7.83 -14.55 -4.22
C TRP A 48 8.96 -15.55 -4.46
N ALA A 49 8.64 -16.75 -4.98
CA ALA A 49 9.67 -17.67 -5.42
C ALA A 49 10.56 -16.99 -6.49
N ARG A 50 11.86 -17.28 -6.48
CA ARG A 50 12.81 -16.69 -7.44
C ARG A 50 12.37 -16.88 -8.90
N SER A 51 11.81 -18.04 -9.23
CA SER A 51 11.29 -18.32 -10.58
C SER A 51 10.11 -17.42 -10.96
N GLU A 52 9.26 -17.04 -10.01
CA GLU A 52 8.15 -16.11 -10.25
C GLU A 52 8.66 -14.68 -10.45
N ILE A 53 9.69 -14.28 -9.71
CA ILE A 53 10.33 -12.96 -9.89
C ILE A 53 10.94 -12.84 -11.28
N GLU A 54 11.65 -13.87 -11.77
CA GLU A 54 12.17 -13.84 -13.14
C GLU A 54 11.05 -13.86 -14.20
N ARG A 55 9.97 -14.62 -13.98
CA ARG A 55 8.78 -14.56 -14.85
C ARG A 55 8.21 -13.15 -14.91
N ASN A 56 8.09 -12.47 -13.77
CA ASN A 56 7.57 -11.10 -13.69
C ASN A 56 8.47 -10.09 -14.43
N ARG A 57 9.80 -10.25 -14.40
CA ARG A 57 10.72 -9.43 -15.21
C ARG A 57 10.52 -9.64 -16.70
N VAL A 58 10.35 -10.89 -17.14
CA VAL A 58 10.08 -11.21 -18.56
C VAL A 58 8.75 -10.61 -19.01
N GLN A 59 7.70 -10.74 -18.20
CA GLN A 59 6.39 -10.14 -18.50
C GLN A 59 6.45 -8.62 -18.55
N LEU A 60 7.15 -7.96 -17.62
CA LEU A 60 7.38 -6.52 -17.64
C LEU A 60 8.05 -6.08 -18.95
N ALA A 61 9.12 -6.75 -19.36
CA ALA A 61 9.81 -6.44 -20.61
C ALA A 61 8.90 -6.60 -21.84
N ALA A 62 8.01 -7.59 -21.83
CA ALA A 62 7.02 -7.79 -22.88
C ALA A 62 5.99 -6.64 -22.93
N PHE A 63 5.53 -6.15 -21.77
CA PHE A 63 4.66 -4.98 -21.67
C PHE A 63 5.34 -3.71 -22.20
N GLU A 64 6.59 -3.44 -21.79
CA GLU A 64 7.37 -2.30 -22.27
C GLU A 64 7.57 -2.36 -23.80
N SER A 65 7.88 -3.54 -24.34
CA SER A 65 8.02 -3.75 -25.79
C SER A 65 6.70 -3.52 -26.55
N ARG A 66 5.56 -3.97 -26.00
CA ARG A 66 4.24 -3.69 -26.57
C ARG A 66 3.94 -2.19 -26.58
N LEU A 67 4.18 -1.49 -25.47
CA LEU A 67 3.96 -0.04 -25.39
C LEU A 67 4.84 0.73 -26.38
N ALA A 68 6.13 0.38 -26.47
CA ALA A 68 7.06 1.02 -27.40
C ALA A 68 6.63 0.87 -28.86
N ARG A 69 6.09 -0.30 -29.25
CA ARG A 69 5.61 -0.57 -30.62
C ARG A 69 4.39 0.26 -31.02
N LEU A 70 3.60 0.75 -30.07
CA LEU A 70 2.46 1.64 -30.38
C LEU A 70 2.93 3.02 -30.89
N GLY A 71 4.20 3.39 -30.68
CA GLY A 71 4.78 4.62 -31.26
C GLY A 71 4.16 5.92 -30.73
N LEU A 72 3.55 5.88 -29.53
CA LEU A 72 2.73 6.97 -28.97
C LEU A 72 3.55 8.16 -28.45
N ALA A 73 4.88 8.06 -28.40
CA ALA A 73 5.78 9.14 -27.95
C ALA A 73 5.69 10.43 -28.78
N ARG A 74 4.96 10.42 -29.90
CA ARG A 74 4.78 11.55 -30.83
C ARG A 74 3.35 12.07 -30.92
N ARG A 75 2.44 11.65 -30.03
CA ARG A 75 1.04 12.05 -30.04
C ARG A 75 0.73 12.96 -28.86
N ASP A 76 -0.27 13.82 -29.01
CA ASP A 76 -0.86 14.62 -27.94
C ASP A 76 -2.27 14.10 -27.61
N GLY A 77 -2.81 14.44 -26.44
CA GLY A 77 -4.18 14.12 -26.03
C GLY A 77 -4.31 12.94 -25.06
N PRO A 78 -5.54 12.45 -24.82
CA PRO A 78 -5.82 11.44 -23.79
C PRO A 78 -4.99 10.15 -23.93
N ASP A 79 -4.88 9.60 -25.14
CA ASP A 79 -4.09 8.38 -25.39
C ASP A 79 -2.60 8.56 -25.06
N TYR A 80 -2.05 9.78 -25.25
CA TYR A 80 -0.68 10.08 -24.85
C TYR A 80 -0.54 10.06 -23.34
N VAL A 81 -1.47 10.69 -22.61
CA VAL A 81 -1.48 10.69 -21.14
C VAL A 81 -1.57 9.25 -20.63
N ASP A 82 -2.49 8.44 -21.14
CA ASP A 82 -2.65 7.04 -20.76
C ASP A 82 -1.38 6.22 -21.03
N ALA A 83 -0.73 6.42 -22.17
CA ALA A 83 0.54 5.78 -22.49
C ALA A 83 1.68 6.22 -21.54
N ARG A 84 1.72 7.49 -21.14
CA ARG A 84 2.71 8.01 -20.18
C ARG A 84 2.48 7.45 -18.77
N LEU A 85 1.23 7.38 -18.33
CA LEU A 85 0.85 6.80 -17.04
C LEU A 85 1.13 5.29 -17.01
N LEU A 86 0.83 4.57 -18.08
CA LEU A 86 1.18 3.16 -18.20
C LEU A 86 2.70 2.95 -18.16
N GLY A 87 3.47 3.79 -18.87
CA GLY A 87 4.92 3.77 -18.80
C GLY A 87 5.46 4.03 -17.39
N SER A 88 4.84 4.95 -16.64
CA SER A 88 5.15 5.21 -15.24
C SER A 88 4.88 4.00 -14.35
N ALA A 89 3.73 3.35 -14.54
CA ALA A 89 3.38 2.13 -13.82
C ALA A 89 4.36 0.97 -14.11
N MET A 90 4.83 0.82 -15.36
CA MET A 90 5.88 -0.14 -15.70
C MET A 90 7.23 0.20 -15.03
N ALA A 91 7.60 1.48 -15.00
CA ALA A 91 8.80 1.93 -14.31
C ALA A 91 8.73 1.66 -12.80
N ARG A 92 7.55 1.80 -12.19
CA ARG A 92 7.30 1.42 -10.79
C ARG A 92 7.60 -0.06 -10.55
N VAL A 93 7.13 -0.96 -11.42
CA VAL A 93 7.41 -2.41 -11.29
C VAL A 93 8.91 -2.68 -11.38
N ARG A 94 9.60 -2.05 -12.33
CA ARG A 94 11.06 -2.17 -12.46
C ARG A 94 11.78 -1.72 -11.19
N SER A 95 11.33 -0.60 -10.61
CA SER A 95 11.85 -0.11 -9.34
C SER A 95 11.62 -1.10 -8.20
N GLU A 96 10.42 -1.68 -8.09
CA GLU A 96 10.07 -2.67 -7.07
C GLU A 96 10.93 -3.94 -7.17
N LEU A 97 11.13 -4.46 -8.39
CA LEU A 97 11.85 -5.72 -8.62
C LEU A 97 13.37 -5.56 -8.51
N ASP A 98 13.92 -4.47 -9.03
CA ASP A 98 15.35 -4.36 -9.34
C ASP A 98 16.10 -3.24 -8.62
N VAL A 99 15.40 -2.18 -8.18
CA VAL A 99 16.04 -0.99 -7.59
C VAL A 99 15.86 -0.96 -6.08
N VAL A 100 14.61 -0.90 -5.63
CA VAL A 100 14.26 -0.97 -4.21
C VAL A 100 14.41 -2.42 -3.74
N ALA A 101 13.95 -3.39 -4.54
CA ALA A 101 14.13 -4.82 -4.33
C ALA A 101 13.89 -5.25 -2.88
N SER A 102 12.86 -4.71 -2.22
CA SER A 102 12.56 -4.98 -0.80
C SER A 102 12.47 -6.48 -0.52
N TRP A 103 11.93 -7.25 -1.45
CA TRP A 103 11.87 -8.72 -1.39
C TRP A 103 13.23 -9.41 -1.15
N ARG A 104 14.37 -8.77 -1.45
CA ARG A 104 15.73 -9.31 -1.21
C ARG A 104 16.34 -8.94 0.13
N ARG A 105 15.83 -7.91 0.82
CA ARG A 105 16.59 -7.28 1.91
C ARG A 105 15.77 -6.71 3.07
N ASP A 106 14.46 -6.59 2.89
CA ASP A 106 13.54 -5.97 3.84
C ASP A 106 12.63 -7.06 4.45
N PRO A 107 12.83 -7.44 5.71
CA PRO A 107 11.94 -8.39 6.36
C PRO A 107 10.48 -7.92 6.49
N SER A 108 10.25 -6.61 6.62
CA SER A 108 8.88 -6.06 6.74
C SER A 108 8.07 -6.32 5.47
N PHE A 109 8.73 -6.45 4.32
CA PHE A 109 8.10 -6.85 3.07
C PHE A 109 7.30 -8.14 3.23
N TYR A 110 7.87 -9.16 3.89
CA TYR A 110 7.22 -10.46 4.05
C TYR A 110 6.17 -10.48 5.17
N LEU A 111 6.27 -9.59 6.16
CA LEU A 111 5.16 -9.31 7.08
C LEU A 111 3.98 -8.69 6.33
N ASP A 112 4.23 -7.76 5.40
CA ASP A 112 3.18 -7.20 4.55
C ASP A 112 2.60 -8.26 3.59
N GLN A 113 3.43 -9.17 3.05
CA GLN A 113 2.97 -10.25 2.17
C GLN A 113 2.31 -11.41 2.92
N THR A 114 2.23 -11.38 4.25
CA THR A 114 1.55 -12.41 5.06
C THR A 114 0.42 -11.77 5.86
N LEU A 115 0.74 -11.10 6.96
CA LEU A 115 -0.24 -10.41 7.79
C LEU A 115 -0.95 -9.29 7.03
N GLY A 116 -0.22 -8.49 6.25
CA GLY A 116 -0.80 -7.37 5.52
C GLY A 116 -1.89 -7.78 4.53
N ILE A 117 -1.69 -8.88 3.80
CA ILE A 117 -2.70 -9.40 2.84
C ILE A 117 -3.93 -10.01 3.54
N ALA A 118 -3.78 -10.53 4.75
CA ALA A 118 -4.91 -10.98 5.56
C ALA A 118 -5.66 -9.77 6.15
N PHE A 119 -4.92 -8.78 6.66
CA PHE A 119 -5.45 -7.54 7.20
C PHE A 119 -6.30 -6.78 6.19
N ASP A 120 -5.89 -6.69 4.92
CA ASP A 120 -6.66 -6.01 3.88
C ASP A 120 -8.07 -6.66 3.70
N LEU A 121 -8.19 -7.97 3.93
CA LEU A 121 -9.47 -8.68 3.91
C LEU A 121 -10.29 -8.46 5.19
N LEU A 122 -9.75 -7.84 6.24
CA LEU A 122 -10.47 -7.48 7.46
C LEU A 122 -11.00 -6.04 7.41
N LEU A 123 -10.46 -5.18 6.53
CA LEU A 123 -10.82 -3.76 6.42
C LEU A 123 -12.27 -3.49 6.01
N PRO A 124 -12.86 -4.17 5.00
CA PRO A 124 -14.26 -3.94 4.66
C PRO A 124 -15.18 -4.18 5.87
N PRO A 125 -16.21 -3.35 6.10
CA PRO A 125 -17.11 -3.55 7.23
C PRO A 125 -17.86 -4.90 7.12
N PRO A 126 -18.40 -5.43 8.24
CA PRO A 126 -19.30 -6.57 8.21
C PRO A 126 -20.50 -6.35 7.27
N PRO A 127 -21.15 -7.42 6.78
CA PRO A 127 -20.98 -8.81 7.19
C PRO A 127 -19.77 -9.53 6.56
N PHE A 128 -19.28 -10.57 7.24
CA PHE A 128 -18.27 -11.50 6.72
C PHE A 128 -18.96 -12.70 6.07
N GLY A 129 -19.19 -12.64 4.77
CA GLY A 129 -19.77 -13.75 4.00
C GLY A 129 -18.80 -14.91 3.76
N GLU A 130 -19.35 -16.06 3.36
CA GLU A 130 -18.61 -17.32 3.11
C GLU A 130 -17.40 -17.12 2.19
N ARG A 131 -17.56 -16.38 1.09
CA ARG A 131 -16.47 -16.07 0.16
C ARG A 131 -15.32 -15.34 0.86
N ARG A 132 -15.63 -14.35 1.71
CA ARG A 132 -14.61 -13.55 2.42
C ARG A 132 -13.87 -14.40 3.44
N CYS A 133 -14.60 -15.22 4.22
CA CYS A 133 -14.00 -16.18 5.15
C CYS A 133 -13.08 -17.17 4.42
N THR A 134 -13.50 -17.66 3.24
CA THR A 134 -12.68 -18.53 2.40
C THR A 134 -11.40 -17.84 1.93
N GLU A 135 -11.47 -16.58 1.48
CA GLU A 135 -10.28 -15.84 1.06
C GLU A 135 -9.33 -15.57 2.23
N ILE A 136 -9.85 -15.26 3.44
CA ILE A 136 -9.01 -15.13 4.64
C ILE A 136 -8.27 -16.44 4.91
N ALA A 137 -8.97 -17.58 4.88
CA ALA A 137 -8.36 -18.90 5.04
C ALA A 137 -7.23 -19.14 4.02
N VAL A 138 -7.48 -18.83 2.73
CA VAL A 138 -6.48 -18.95 1.66
C VAL A 138 -5.23 -18.10 1.96
N ARG A 139 -5.38 -16.90 2.51
CA ARG A 139 -4.22 -16.06 2.88
C ARG A 139 -3.44 -16.65 4.04
N LEU A 140 -4.11 -17.10 5.10
CA LEU A 140 -3.45 -17.74 6.25
C LEU A 140 -2.66 -18.99 5.83
N GLU A 141 -3.25 -19.84 5.00
CA GLU A 141 -2.61 -21.04 4.45
C GLU A 141 -1.37 -20.72 3.59
N SER A 142 -1.22 -19.50 3.09
CA SER A 142 -0.07 -19.10 2.26
C SER A 142 1.18 -18.68 3.05
N PHE A 143 1.08 -18.53 4.38
CA PHE A 143 2.16 -17.97 5.21
C PHE A 143 3.43 -18.81 5.11
N HIS A 144 3.31 -20.12 5.25
CA HIS A 144 4.44 -21.04 5.18
C HIS A 144 5.27 -20.85 3.90
N ALA A 145 4.64 -20.97 2.74
CA ALA A 145 5.31 -20.81 1.44
C ALA A 145 5.92 -19.41 1.27
N THR A 146 5.25 -18.38 1.78
CA THR A 146 5.73 -17.00 1.72
C THR A 146 6.98 -16.78 2.58
N LEU A 147 7.00 -17.33 3.79
CA LEU A 147 8.12 -17.19 4.72
C LEU A 147 9.27 -18.13 4.41
N VAL A 148 9.03 -19.26 3.73
CA VAL A 148 10.11 -20.06 3.10
C VAL A 148 10.81 -19.21 2.02
N ALA A 149 10.04 -18.62 1.10
CA ALA A 149 10.60 -17.73 0.09
C ALA A 149 11.33 -16.52 0.70
N ALA A 150 10.85 -16.00 1.84
CA ALA A 150 11.52 -14.92 2.57
C ALA A 150 12.97 -15.27 2.94
N ARG A 151 13.15 -16.42 3.58
CA ARG A 151 14.47 -16.90 4.03
C ARG A 151 15.39 -17.16 2.84
N GLU A 152 14.87 -17.78 1.79
CA GLU A 152 15.64 -18.05 0.57
C GLU A 152 16.08 -16.76 -0.14
N ASN A 153 15.19 -15.78 -0.25
CA ASN A 153 15.44 -14.55 -1.00
C ASN A 153 16.40 -13.62 -0.28
N MET A 154 16.30 -13.55 1.05
CA MET A 154 17.05 -12.59 1.87
C MET A 154 18.35 -13.14 2.46
N ALA A 155 18.62 -14.44 2.34
CA ALA A 155 19.85 -15.05 2.85
C ALA A 155 21.10 -14.24 2.44
N GLY A 156 21.81 -13.70 3.44
CA GLY A 156 23.03 -12.90 3.25
C GLY A 156 22.83 -11.49 2.68
N ASN A 157 21.58 -11.00 2.60
CA ASN A 157 21.24 -9.70 2.02
C ASN A 157 20.33 -8.83 2.91
N VAL A 158 20.04 -9.28 4.14
CA VAL A 158 19.21 -8.52 5.09
C VAL A 158 19.87 -7.19 5.45
N ALA A 159 19.12 -6.10 5.34
CA ALA A 159 19.58 -4.76 5.74
C ALA A 159 19.32 -4.52 7.23
N ASP A 160 20.32 -4.03 7.96
CA ASP A 160 20.28 -3.90 9.43
C ASP A 160 19.15 -2.98 9.94
N GLU A 161 19.00 -1.80 9.36
CA GLU A 161 17.99 -0.83 9.75
C GLU A 161 16.56 -1.34 9.49
N LEU A 162 16.38 -2.11 8.41
CA LEU A 162 15.10 -2.73 8.07
C LEU A 162 14.82 -3.93 8.98
N LEU A 163 15.84 -4.71 9.33
CA LEU A 163 15.75 -5.79 10.30
C LEU A 163 15.33 -5.27 11.67
N ARG A 164 15.96 -4.21 12.18
CA ARG A 164 15.58 -3.58 13.46
C ARG A 164 14.12 -3.12 13.45
N SER A 165 13.68 -2.52 12.34
CA SER A 165 12.29 -2.08 12.18
C SER A 165 11.31 -3.26 12.18
N ALA A 166 11.67 -4.37 11.54
CA ALA A 166 10.84 -5.58 11.51
C ALA A 166 10.79 -6.29 12.88
N LEU A 167 11.93 -6.42 13.57
CA LEU A 167 12.00 -7.02 14.91
C LEU A 167 11.14 -6.28 15.93
N ALA A 168 11.00 -4.95 15.79
CA ALA A 168 10.15 -4.13 16.66
C ALA A 168 8.66 -4.50 16.60
N VAL A 169 8.20 -5.18 15.55
CA VAL A 169 6.80 -5.58 15.37
C VAL A 169 6.58 -7.08 15.27
N SER A 170 7.60 -7.86 14.87
CA SER A 170 7.44 -9.30 14.59
C SER A 170 7.25 -10.17 15.84
N GLY A 171 7.85 -9.81 16.98
CA GLY A 171 7.82 -10.65 18.19
C GLY A 171 6.43 -10.85 18.81
N GLY A 172 5.47 -9.97 18.52
CA GLY A 172 4.06 -10.13 18.94
C GLY A 172 3.11 -10.48 17.79
N ALA A 173 3.63 -10.63 16.57
CA ALA A 173 2.82 -10.69 15.36
C ALA A 173 1.90 -11.92 15.33
N GLY A 174 2.39 -13.10 15.73
CA GLY A 174 1.59 -14.32 15.81
C GLY A 174 0.45 -14.21 16.84
N GLY A 175 0.76 -13.73 18.04
CA GLY A 175 -0.25 -13.50 19.09
C GLY A 175 -1.34 -12.51 18.66
N ASN A 176 -0.94 -11.39 18.07
CA ASN A 176 -1.86 -10.37 17.55
C ASN A 176 -2.81 -10.93 16.48
N LEU A 177 -2.32 -11.81 15.59
CA LEU A 177 -3.16 -12.47 14.58
C LEU A 177 -4.23 -13.37 15.22
N VAL A 178 -3.83 -14.19 16.19
CA VAL A 178 -4.76 -15.07 16.91
C VAL A 178 -5.80 -14.25 17.67
N GLU A 179 -5.39 -13.14 18.29
CA GLU A 179 -6.31 -12.24 18.97
C GLU A 179 -7.31 -11.58 18.02
N ALA A 180 -6.84 -11.06 16.89
CA ALA A 180 -7.68 -10.46 15.87
C ALA A 180 -8.74 -11.46 15.36
N LEU A 181 -8.35 -12.69 15.04
CA LEU A 181 -9.30 -13.67 14.50
C LEU A 181 -10.23 -14.25 15.57
N ARG A 182 -9.81 -14.28 16.84
CA ARG A 182 -10.70 -14.60 17.97
C ARG A 182 -11.78 -13.53 18.13
N ALA A 183 -11.40 -12.26 18.12
CA ALA A 183 -12.35 -11.14 18.19
C ALA A 183 -13.31 -11.15 16.99
N LEU A 184 -12.78 -11.42 15.78
CA LEU A 184 -13.58 -11.57 14.57
C LEU A 184 -14.64 -12.68 14.70
N GLY A 185 -14.30 -13.79 15.36
CA GLY A 185 -15.17 -14.96 15.52
C GLY A 185 -16.55 -14.64 16.12
N THR A 186 -16.69 -13.54 16.86
CA THR A 186 -17.98 -13.05 17.38
C THR A 186 -18.97 -12.62 16.28
N SER A 187 -18.46 -12.32 15.09
CA SER A 187 -19.21 -11.86 13.92
C SER A 187 -19.35 -12.93 12.83
N LEU A 188 -18.95 -14.17 13.11
CA LEU A 188 -18.93 -15.28 12.15
C LEU A 188 -19.87 -16.42 12.57
N ASP A 189 -20.24 -17.27 11.62
CA ASP A 189 -20.86 -18.54 11.95
C ASP A 189 -19.85 -19.47 12.68
N PRO A 190 -20.33 -20.42 13.52
CA PRO A 190 -19.44 -21.25 14.33
C PRO A 190 -18.44 -22.11 13.53
N VAL A 191 -18.76 -22.48 12.29
CA VAL A 191 -17.89 -23.29 11.43
C VAL A 191 -16.74 -22.42 10.91
N SER A 192 -17.06 -21.25 10.36
CA SER A 192 -16.05 -20.28 9.90
C SER A 192 -15.17 -19.80 11.05
N ALA A 193 -15.76 -19.49 12.22
CA ALA A 193 -15.02 -19.05 13.40
C ALA A 193 -13.97 -20.09 13.83
N ARG A 194 -14.38 -21.37 13.92
CA ARG A 194 -13.47 -22.46 14.30
C ARG A 194 -12.35 -22.64 13.27
N ARG A 195 -12.71 -22.72 11.99
CA ARG A 195 -11.76 -22.91 10.89
C ARG A 195 -10.71 -21.80 10.87
N LEU A 196 -11.13 -20.54 10.97
CA LEU A 196 -10.20 -19.40 10.94
C LEU A 196 -9.33 -19.34 12.18
N SER A 197 -9.84 -19.71 13.37
CA SER A 197 -9.05 -19.78 14.59
C SER A 197 -7.95 -20.85 14.51
N GLU A 198 -8.26 -22.02 13.95
CA GLU A 198 -7.27 -23.11 13.74
C GLU A 198 -6.19 -22.68 12.76
N LEU A 199 -6.57 -22.10 11.61
CA LEU A 199 -5.64 -21.58 10.62
C LEU A 199 -4.78 -20.43 11.16
N ALA A 200 -5.35 -19.52 11.95
CA ALA A 200 -4.61 -18.44 12.60
C ALA A 200 -3.55 -18.99 13.56
N SER A 201 -3.84 -20.07 14.28
CA SER A 201 -2.87 -20.71 15.19
C SER A 201 -1.70 -21.36 14.43
N VAL A 202 -1.94 -21.91 13.23
CA VAL A 202 -0.88 -22.41 12.36
C VAL A 202 -0.05 -21.25 11.80
N ALA A 203 -0.72 -20.24 11.25
CA ALA A 203 -0.08 -19.05 10.68
C ALA A 203 0.74 -18.26 11.72
N ALA A 204 0.29 -18.24 12.98
CA ALA A 204 1.02 -17.61 14.07
C ALA A 204 2.37 -18.29 14.32
N ARG A 205 2.42 -19.63 14.37
CA ARG A 205 3.69 -20.35 14.51
C ARG A 205 4.67 -20.05 13.38
N GLU A 206 4.18 -19.93 12.14
CA GLU A 206 5.02 -19.56 11.00
C GLU A 206 5.64 -18.15 11.16
N LEU A 207 4.91 -17.21 11.78
CA LEU A 207 5.41 -15.88 12.09
C LEU A 207 6.42 -15.90 13.25
N ASP A 208 6.17 -16.72 14.27
CA ASP A 208 7.09 -16.89 15.40
C ASP A 208 8.42 -17.51 14.92
N ASP A 209 8.37 -18.56 14.11
CA ASP A 209 9.53 -19.18 13.46
C ASP A 209 10.26 -18.21 12.53
N TYR A 210 9.54 -17.24 11.94
CA TYR A 210 10.15 -16.19 11.13
C TYR A 210 10.83 -15.14 12.00
N HIS A 211 10.22 -14.74 13.12
CA HIS A 211 10.84 -13.85 14.09
C HIS A 211 12.15 -14.43 14.65
N GLU A 212 12.17 -15.70 15.06
CA GLU A 212 13.40 -16.37 15.52
C GLU A 212 14.49 -16.37 14.44
N TRP A 213 14.09 -16.61 13.19
CA TRP A 213 15.02 -16.51 12.06
C TRP A 213 15.59 -15.09 11.90
N LEU A 214 14.75 -14.05 12.03
CA LEU A 214 15.19 -12.65 11.98
C LEU A 214 16.18 -12.32 13.11
N GLU A 215 15.94 -12.80 14.32
CA GLU A 215 16.88 -12.62 15.42
C GLU A 215 18.26 -13.22 15.09
N SER A 216 18.27 -14.40 14.46
CA SER A 216 19.50 -15.07 14.03
C SER A 216 20.28 -14.30 12.95
N GLU A 217 19.58 -13.54 12.08
CA GLU A 217 20.20 -12.73 11.03
C GLU A 217 20.83 -11.44 11.56
N SER A 218 20.60 -11.05 12.81
CA SER A 218 21.17 -9.83 13.42
C SER A 218 22.71 -9.80 13.41
N ARG A 219 23.36 -10.97 13.36
CA ARG A 219 24.83 -11.07 13.26
C ARG A 219 25.35 -11.07 11.81
N ARG A 220 24.45 -11.16 10.84
CA ARG A 220 24.73 -11.35 9.40
C ARG A 220 24.18 -10.22 8.55
N SER A 221 23.36 -9.34 9.13
CA SER A 221 22.86 -8.14 8.50
C SER A 221 24.00 -7.23 8.06
N SER A 222 23.74 -6.42 7.04
CA SER A 222 24.66 -5.38 6.57
C SER A 222 23.96 -4.03 6.58
N PRO A 223 24.69 -2.90 6.74
CA PRO A 223 24.09 -1.58 6.70
C PRO A 223 23.28 -1.35 5.42
N LEU A 224 22.15 -0.65 5.54
CA LEU A 224 21.31 -0.28 4.42
C LEU A 224 22.08 0.67 3.49
N VAL A 225 22.22 0.26 2.23
CA VAL A 225 22.83 1.08 1.19
C VAL A 225 21.76 1.84 0.43
N ALA A 226 21.96 3.16 0.31
CA ALA A 226 21.12 4.02 -0.52
C ALA A 226 21.09 3.53 -1.97
N VAL A 227 19.94 3.67 -2.64
CA VAL A 227 19.77 3.27 -4.06
C VAL A 227 20.66 4.04 -5.05
N GLY A 228 21.30 5.11 -4.57
CA GLY A 228 22.17 5.98 -5.34
C GLY A 228 21.40 7.05 -6.12
N ARG A 229 22.08 8.17 -6.38
CA ARG A 229 21.47 9.37 -6.99
C ARG A 229 20.77 9.07 -8.31
N ARG A 230 21.43 8.35 -9.22
CA ARG A 230 20.88 8.06 -10.55
C ARG A 230 19.54 7.33 -10.46
N ALA A 231 19.47 6.30 -9.62
CA ALA A 231 18.26 5.53 -9.42
C ALA A 231 17.15 6.38 -8.79
N PHE A 232 17.50 7.22 -7.81
CA PHE A 232 16.55 8.11 -7.16
C PHE A 232 15.99 9.18 -8.13
N CYS A 233 16.82 9.80 -8.97
CA CYS A 233 16.35 10.74 -10.00
C CYS A 233 15.44 10.05 -11.02
N ARG A 234 15.76 8.81 -11.44
CA ARG A 234 14.89 8.03 -12.32
C ARG A 234 13.56 7.69 -11.65
N TYR A 235 13.56 7.38 -10.36
CA TYR A 235 12.31 7.19 -9.61
C TYR A 235 11.46 8.47 -9.61
N LEU A 236 12.04 9.63 -9.27
CA LEU A 236 11.31 10.89 -9.29
C LEU A 236 10.69 11.18 -10.66
N TYR A 237 11.47 11.03 -11.73
CA TYR A 237 11.03 11.38 -13.07
C TYR A 237 10.07 10.35 -13.70
N ASP A 238 10.41 9.05 -13.65
CA ASP A 238 9.63 8.03 -14.34
C ASP A 238 8.45 7.52 -13.49
N VAL A 239 8.62 7.45 -12.17
CA VAL A 239 7.64 6.83 -11.27
C VAL A 239 6.77 7.87 -10.59
N ALA A 240 7.38 8.86 -9.93
CA ALA A 240 6.63 9.90 -9.24
C ALA A 240 6.14 11.01 -10.19
N LEU A 241 6.61 11.01 -11.45
CA LEU A 241 6.31 12.03 -12.46
C LEU A 241 6.64 13.46 -11.97
N VAL A 242 7.67 13.58 -11.13
CA VAL A 242 8.19 14.85 -10.62
C VAL A 242 9.36 15.30 -11.50
N PRO A 243 9.20 16.38 -12.28
CA PRO A 243 10.23 16.88 -13.19
C PRO A 243 11.26 17.77 -12.48
N SER A 244 11.58 17.45 -11.22
CA SER A 244 12.53 18.19 -10.40
C SER A 244 13.60 17.27 -9.85
N THR A 245 14.80 17.80 -9.76
CA THR A 245 15.93 17.14 -9.12
C THR A 245 15.74 17.06 -7.60
N PRO A 246 16.39 16.09 -6.93
CA PRO A 246 16.40 16.03 -5.47
C PRO A 246 16.83 17.34 -4.81
N GLU A 247 17.81 18.03 -5.39
CA GLU A 247 18.35 19.28 -4.87
C GLU A 247 17.32 20.43 -4.95
N GLU A 248 16.57 20.51 -6.04
CA GLU A 248 15.47 21.48 -6.20
C GLU A 248 14.34 21.21 -5.21
N ILE A 249 13.96 19.94 -5.03
CA ILE A 249 12.94 19.55 -4.05
C ILE A 249 13.38 19.94 -2.63
N LEU A 250 14.65 19.69 -2.28
CA LEU A 250 15.19 20.08 -0.98
C LEU A 250 15.27 21.60 -0.80
N ALA A 251 15.59 22.34 -1.86
CA ALA A 251 15.62 23.81 -1.81
C ALA A 251 14.21 24.38 -1.60
N ALA A 252 13.24 23.90 -2.38
CA ALA A 252 11.83 24.28 -2.22
C ALA A 252 11.32 23.91 -0.82
N GLY A 253 11.63 22.70 -0.33
CA GLY A 253 11.21 22.26 1.00
C GLY A 253 11.75 23.13 2.14
N ARG A 254 13.01 23.59 2.05
CA ARG A 254 13.57 24.54 3.04
C ARG A 254 12.86 25.89 3.01
N GLN A 255 12.62 26.42 1.81
CA GLN A 255 11.91 27.69 1.66
C GLN A 255 10.49 27.60 2.24
N GLU A 256 9.77 26.51 1.96
CA GLU A 256 8.42 26.31 2.47
C GLU A 256 8.39 26.06 3.98
N TRP A 257 9.42 25.41 4.52
CA TRP A 257 9.61 25.29 5.98
C TRP A 257 9.76 26.67 6.64
N ASP A 258 10.70 27.49 6.15
CA ASP A 258 10.94 28.82 6.71
C ASP A 258 9.67 29.69 6.64
N ARG A 259 8.92 29.59 5.52
CA ARG A 259 7.65 30.28 5.33
C ARG A 259 6.57 29.81 6.31
N ALA A 260 6.42 28.50 6.50
CA ALA A 260 5.45 27.93 7.43
C ALA A 260 5.73 28.35 8.87
N VAL A 261 7.00 28.27 9.31
CA VAL A 261 7.43 28.70 10.65
C VAL A 261 7.17 30.20 10.85
N ALA A 262 7.49 31.04 9.86
CA ALA A 262 7.23 32.47 9.97
C ALA A 262 5.73 32.78 10.11
N PHE A 263 4.87 32.12 9.34
CA PHE A 263 3.42 32.30 9.40
C PHE A 263 2.85 31.83 10.74
N GLU A 264 3.30 30.68 11.26
CA GLU A 264 2.90 30.23 12.60
C GLU A 264 3.27 31.25 13.67
N LEU A 265 4.49 31.81 13.63
CA LEU A 265 4.93 32.84 14.58
C LEU A 265 4.09 34.12 14.48
N PHE A 266 3.74 34.56 13.27
CA PHE A 266 2.86 35.71 13.09
C PHE A 266 1.46 35.46 13.66
N GLU A 267 0.90 34.27 13.44
CA GLU A 267 -0.41 33.90 13.95
C GLU A 267 -0.46 33.80 15.48
N LEU A 268 0.58 33.21 16.09
CA LEU A 268 0.74 33.16 17.55
C LEU A 268 0.86 34.56 18.16
N HIS A 269 1.57 35.48 17.50
CA HIS A 269 1.69 36.86 17.96
C HIS A 269 0.40 37.67 17.76
N ARG A 270 -0.33 37.41 16.67
CA ARG A 270 -1.61 38.05 16.35
C ARG A 270 -2.72 37.64 17.31
N THR A 271 -2.65 36.42 17.84
CA THR A 271 -3.71 35.82 18.67
C THR A 271 -3.15 35.28 19.99
N PRO A 272 -2.61 36.14 20.88
CA PRO A 272 -2.02 35.69 22.13
C PRO A 272 -3.09 35.03 23.01
N GLY A 273 -2.81 33.82 23.49
CA GLY A 273 -3.73 33.06 24.34
C GLY A 273 -4.88 32.38 23.60
N ALA A 274 -4.73 32.13 22.28
CA ALA A 274 -5.70 31.35 21.52
C ALA A 274 -5.97 29.98 22.19
N THR A 275 -7.25 29.65 22.33
CA THR A 275 -7.71 28.34 22.81
C THR A 275 -8.04 27.46 21.63
N TRP A 276 -7.47 26.26 21.59
CA TRP A 276 -7.78 25.27 20.57
C TRP A 276 -9.03 24.47 20.95
N PRO A 277 -9.83 24.01 19.98
CA PRO A 277 -10.94 23.10 20.26
C PRO A 277 -10.45 21.87 21.04
N GLU A 278 -11.24 21.41 22.00
CA GLU A 278 -10.94 20.17 22.72
C GLU A 278 -10.91 18.99 21.76
N LEU A 279 -9.93 18.10 21.96
CA LEU A 279 -9.87 16.85 21.21
C LEU A 279 -11.10 15.99 21.53
N PRO A 280 -11.60 15.20 20.57
CA PRO A 280 -12.69 14.26 20.82
C PRO A 280 -12.33 13.29 21.96
N SER A 281 -13.31 12.96 22.81
CA SER A 281 -13.16 12.07 23.96
C SER A 281 -13.24 10.59 23.59
N SER A 282 -13.76 10.26 22.40
CA SER A 282 -13.82 8.89 21.87
C SER A 282 -13.70 8.85 20.34
N ALA A 283 -13.46 7.65 19.78
CA ALA A 283 -13.40 7.44 18.34
C ALA A 283 -14.76 7.67 17.66
N GLU A 284 -15.87 7.42 18.36
CA GLU A 284 -17.22 7.70 17.89
C GLU A 284 -17.44 9.20 17.78
N GLU A 285 -17.07 9.95 18.82
CA GLU A 285 -17.16 11.42 18.80
C GLU A 285 -16.28 12.00 17.70
N GLN A 286 -15.06 11.48 17.53
CA GLN A 286 -14.17 11.89 16.44
C GLN A 286 -14.82 11.66 15.08
N SER A 287 -15.34 10.45 14.83
CA SER A 287 -15.97 10.10 13.55
C SER A 287 -17.17 11.00 13.23
N GLN A 288 -17.98 11.34 14.25
CA GLN A 288 -19.12 12.25 14.11
C GLN A 288 -18.68 13.69 13.80
N ARG A 289 -17.69 14.20 14.53
CA ARG A 289 -17.14 15.55 14.29
C ARG A 289 -16.52 15.67 12.89
N GLU A 290 -15.80 14.65 12.44
CA GLU A 290 -15.20 14.61 11.10
C GLU A 290 -16.26 14.50 9.99
N GLU A 291 -17.37 13.77 10.21
CA GLU A 291 -18.49 13.76 9.27
C GLU A 291 -19.15 15.14 9.11
N VAL A 292 -19.25 15.90 10.21
CA VAL A 292 -19.75 17.29 10.18
C VAL A 292 -18.77 18.19 9.42
N ALA A 293 -17.49 18.15 9.77
CA ALA A 293 -16.45 18.95 9.11
C ALA A 293 -16.34 18.65 7.62
N GLU A 294 -16.45 17.37 7.22
CA GLU A 294 -16.45 16.97 5.81
C GLU A 294 -17.58 17.64 5.03
N ARG A 295 -18.79 17.69 5.61
CA ARG A 295 -19.94 18.36 4.99
C ARG A 295 -19.74 19.88 4.91
N GLU A 296 -19.25 20.51 5.98
CA GLU A 296 -18.99 21.95 6.02
C GLU A 296 -17.98 22.38 4.94
N VAL A 297 -16.91 21.60 4.73
CA VAL A 297 -15.94 21.88 3.67
C VAL A 297 -16.57 21.80 2.28
N ARG A 298 -17.46 20.83 2.03
CA ARG A 298 -18.17 20.74 0.74
C ARG A 298 -19.11 21.91 0.51
N GLU A 299 -19.93 22.24 1.51
CA GLU A 299 -20.83 23.39 1.47
C GLU A 299 -20.06 24.69 1.27
N PHE A 300 -18.90 24.84 1.92
CA PHE A 300 -18.01 25.97 1.72
C PHE A 300 -17.52 26.06 0.27
N TYR A 301 -17.04 24.96 -0.32
CA TYR A 301 -16.58 24.94 -1.72
C TYR A 301 -17.67 25.33 -2.71
N GLU A 302 -18.91 24.87 -2.51
CA GLU A 302 -20.03 25.19 -3.40
C GLU A 302 -20.52 26.63 -3.20
N SER A 303 -20.72 27.06 -1.95
CA SER A 303 -21.22 28.41 -1.63
C SER A 303 -20.26 29.54 -2.02
N HIS A 304 -18.97 29.24 -2.11
CA HIS A 304 -17.93 30.19 -2.52
C HIS A 304 -17.46 29.99 -3.98
N GLU A 305 -18.17 29.16 -4.76
CA GLU A 305 -17.87 28.92 -6.18
C GLU A 305 -16.42 28.44 -6.43
N LEU A 306 -15.84 27.71 -5.47
CA LEU A 306 -14.45 27.24 -5.54
C LEU A 306 -14.32 25.92 -6.31
N LEU A 307 -15.18 24.95 -5.99
CA LEU A 307 -15.17 23.62 -6.60
C LEU A 307 -16.54 22.94 -6.46
N SER A 308 -17.23 22.72 -7.58
CA SER A 308 -18.45 21.89 -7.61
C SER A 308 -18.11 20.41 -7.55
N GLN A 309 -18.94 19.62 -6.86
CA GLN A 309 -18.70 18.18 -6.69
C GLN A 309 -19.82 17.37 -7.36
N PRO A 310 -19.50 16.33 -8.15
CA PRO A 310 -20.54 15.54 -8.78
C PRO A 310 -21.30 14.73 -7.73
N ALA A 311 -22.61 14.56 -7.92
CA ALA A 311 -23.44 13.76 -7.02
C ALA A 311 -22.97 12.30 -6.88
N SER A 312 -22.16 11.81 -7.81
CA SER A 312 -21.54 10.47 -7.76
C SER A 312 -20.31 10.39 -6.87
N LEU A 313 -19.76 11.52 -6.40
CA LEU A 313 -18.59 11.52 -5.54
C LEU A 313 -18.97 11.02 -4.16
N GLY A 314 -18.43 9.86 -3.76
CA GLY A 314 -18.64 9.31 -2.42
C GLY A 314 -18.16 10.26 -1.32
N ARG A 315 -18.64 9.99 -0.09
CA ARG A 315 -18.16 10.66 1.12
C ARG A 315 -17.07 9.84 1.78
N TYR A 316 -15.95 10.48 2.12
CA TYR A 316 -14.87 9.84 2.85
C TYR A 316 -15.13 10.02 4.35
N LEU A 317 -15.69 8.98 4.97
CA LEU A 317 -16.08 9.00 6.38
C LEU A 317 -15.21 8.05 7.19
N ASN A 318 -14.85 8.48 8.40
CA ASN A 318 -14.12 7.65 9.34
C ASN A 318 -15.09 6.85 10.23
N ARG A 319 -14.59 5.74 10.78
CA ARG A 319 -15.33 4.89 11.71
C ARG A 319 -14.43 4.46 12.86
N PRO A 320 -14.99 4.20 14.05
CA PRO A 320 -14.24 3.57 15.13
C PRO A 320 -13.62 2.25 14.66
N ARG A 321 -12.38 2.01 15.08
CA ARG A 321 -11.68 0.76 14.76
C ARG A 321 -12.39 -0.40 15.47
N PRO A 322 -12.85 -1.44 14.74
CA PRO A 322 -13.41 -2.63 15.35
C PRO A 322 -12.37 -3.40 16.18
N ASP A 323 -12.83 -4.11 17.21
CA ASP A 323 -11.98 -4.92 18.10
C ASP A 323 -11.09 -5.90 17.34
N TYR A 324 -11.61 -6.53 16.27
CA TYR A 324 -10.85 -7.48 15.46
C TYR A 324 -9.71 -6.86 14.64
N LEU A 325 -9.66 -5.53 14.49
CA LEU A 325 -8.54 -4.82 13.86
C LEU A 325 -7.56 -4.25 14.90
N ALA A 326 -7.96 -4.10 16.16
CA ALA A 326 -7.13 -3.46 17.19
C ALA A 326 -5.76 -4.13 17.41
N PRO A 327 -5.64 -5.48 17.46
CA PRO A 327 -4.35 -6.16 17.58
C PRO A 327 -3.42 -5.93 16.38
N LEU A 328 -3.99 -5.60 15.21
CA LEU A 328 -3.28 -5.45 13.94
C LEU A 328 -3.08 -3.99 13.53
N ARG A 329 -3.28 -3.03 14.45
CA ARG A 329 -3.26 -1.57 14.19
C ARG A 329 -1.99 -0.99 13.58
N TRP A 330 -0.90 -1.75 13.54
CA TRP A 330 0.38 -1.30 13.00
C TRP A 330 0.53 -1.60 11.49
N LEU A 331 -0.45 -2.31 10.88
CA LEU A 331 -0.47 -2.69 9.47
C LEU A 331 -1.18 -1.69 8.55
N GLY A 332 -1.83 -0.67 9.12
CA GLY A 332 -2.61 0.34 8.40
C GLY A 332 -2.86 1.57 9.24
#